data_AF-A0A8I0E3I3-F1
#
_entry.id   AF-A0A8I0E3I3-F1
#
_cell.length_a   1.000
_cell.length_b   1.000
_cell.length_c   1.000
_cell.angle_alpha   90.00
_cell.angle_beta   90.00
_cell.angle_gamma   90.00
#
_symmetry.space_group_name_H-M   'P 1'
#
loop_
_entity.id
_entity.type
_entity.pdbx_description
1 polymer ?
#
loop_
_entity_poly.entity_id
_entity_poly.type
_entity_poly.pdbx_seq_one_letter_code
_entity_poly.pdbx_strand_id
1 'polypeptide(L)'
;QPQPWLSVHTQVPQDRPYEIPTDFDPNLALAIVWGKDLAEAKARGLEFLEHLELLGENAAGESLRSNIAFLKRHTTDLLAF
;
A
#
# COMPACT_ATOMS: atom_id res chain seq x y z
N GLN A 1 -6.74 -10.37 8.05
CA GLN A 1 -7.39 -10.09 9.35
C GLN A 1 -7.05 -8.65 9.73
N PRO A 2 -7.98 -7.86 10.30
CA PRO A 2 -7.66 -6.51 10.73
C PRO A 2 -6.56 -6.57 11.80
N GLN A 3 -5.47 -5.85 11.55
CA GLN A 3 -4.35 -5.76 12.47
C GLN A 3 -4.56 -4.52 13.35
N PRO A 4 -4.45 -4.62 14.69
CA PRO A 4 -4.72 -3.48 15.59
C PRO A 4 -3.71 -2.33 15.44
N TRP A 5 -2.57 -2.59 14.79
CA TRP A 5 -1.49 -1.65 14.52
C TRP A 5 -1.58 -1.00 13.12
N LEU A 6 -2.60 -1.34 12.34
CA LEU A 6 -2.77 -0.90 10.95
C LEU A 6 -4.08 -0.13 10.77
N SER A 7 -3.98 1.08 10.23
CA SER A 7 -5.12 1.82 9.69
C SER A 7 -4.93 2.03 8.19
N VAL A 8 -5.91 1.63 7.38
CA VAL A 8 -5.90 1.87 5.93
C VAL A 8 -7.04 2.81 5.58
N HIS A 9 -6.71 3.92 4.94
CA HIS A 9 -7.66 4.89 4.42
C HIS A 9 -7.59 4.87 2.89
N THR A 10 -8.69 4.55 2.24
CA THR A 10 -8.77 4.45 0.78
C THR A 10 -10.14 4.88 0.29
N GLN A 11 -10.16 5.49 -0.89
CA GLN A 11 -11.36 5.80 -1.64
C GLN A 11 -11.74 4.70 -2.63
N VAL A 12 -10.85 3.71 -2.83
CA VAL A 12 -11.03 2.61 -3.77
C VAL A 12 -11.88 1.52 -3.11
N PRO A 13 -13.05 1.17 -3.68
CA PRO A 13 -13.84 0.04 -3.22
C PRO A 13 -13.04 -1.27 -3.29
N GLN A 14 -13.19 -2.13 -2.28
CA GLN A 14 -12.46 -3.41 -2.18
C GLN A 14 -13.30 -4.61 -2.62
N ASP A 15 -14.61 -4.43 -2.81
CA ASP A 15 -15.60 -5.47 -3.06
C ASP A 15 -16.08 -5.51 -4.52
N ARG A 16 -15.60 -4.60 -5.36
CA ARG A 16 -15.99 -4.47 -6.77
C ARG A 16 -14.87 -3.91 -7.63
N PRO A 17 -14.88 -4.19 -8.94
CA PRO A 17 -14.05 -3.47 -9.90
C PRO A 17 -14.33 -1.96 -9.82
N TYR A 18 -13.27 -1.16 -9.92
CA TYR A 18 -13.34 0.30 -9.87
C TYR A 18 -12.43 0.89 -10.94
N GLU A 19 -13.01 1.73 -11.79
CA GLU A 19 -12.24 2.49 -12.79
C GLU A 19 -11.62 3.71 -12.10
N ILE A 20 -10.29 3.79 -12.15
CA ILE A 20 -9.54 4.90 -11.57
C ILE A 20 -9.66 6.09 -12.53
N PRO A 21 -10.31 7.20 -12.13
CA PRO A 21 -10.46 8.34 -13.03
C PRO A 21 -9.13 9.07 -13.18
N THR A 22 -8.78 9.44 -14.41
CA THR A 22 -7.48 10.07 -14.75
C THR A 22 -7.35 11.52 -14.30
N ASP A 23 -8.47 12.15 -13.94
CA ASP A 23 -8.52 13.58 -13.57
C ASP A 23 -8.15 13.84 -12.09
N PHE A 24 -7.90 12.79 -11.31
CA PHE A 24 -7.59 12.89 -9.87
C PHE A 24 -6.18 12.40 -9.53
N ASP A 25 -5.78 12.65 -8.28
CA ASP A 25 -4.53 12.17 -7.73
C ASP A 25 -4.44 10.63 -7.85
N PRO A 26 -3.34 10.07 -8.38
CA PRO A 26 -3.15 8.63 -8.51
C PRO A 26 -2.96 7.89 -7.18
N ASN A 27 -2.95 8.57 -6.03
CA ASN A 27 -2.85 7.94 -4.72
C ASN A 27 -4.11 7.12 -4.37
N LEU A 28 -3.95 5.80 -4.31
CA LEU A 28 -5.06 4.87 -4.06
C LEU A 28 -5.37 4.68 -2.58
N ALA A 29 -4.36 4.74 -1.71
CA ALA A 29 -4.53 4.42 -0.30
C ALA A 29 -3.39 5.00 0.57
N LEU A 30 -3.75 5.36 1.80
CA LEU A 30 -2.83 5.68 2.89
C LEU A 30 -2.89 4.57 3.94
N ALA A 31 -1.78 3.86 4.13
CA ALA A 31 -1.60 2.92 5.23
C ALA A 31 -0.75 3.56 6.33
N ILE A 32 -1.27 3.55 7.57
CA ILE A 32 -0.58 4.01 8.76
C ILE A 32 -0.27 2.80 9.64
N VAL A 33 1.01 2.62 9.96
CA VAL A 33 1.52 1.47 10.70
C VAL A 33 2.14 1.95 12.01
N TRP A 34 1.69 1.37 13.12
CA TRP A 34 2.18 1.68 14.46
C TRP A 34 3.12 0.62 15.00
N GLY A 35 4.18 1.06 15.68
CA GLY A 35 5.11 0.25 16.45
C GLY A 35 5.46 0.93 17.75
N LYS A 36 5.85 0.17 18.77
CA LYS A 36 6.39 0.69 20.03
C LYS A 36 7.73 1.42 19.82
N ASP A 37 8.43 1.05 18.76
CA ASP A 37 9.69 1.61 18.30
C ASP A 37 9.75 1.56 16.77
N LEU A 38 10.77 2.20 16.20
CA LEU A 38 10.96 2.27 14.75
C LEU A 38 11.19 0.88 14.14
N ALA A 39 11.87 -0.03 14.83
CA ALA A 39 12.16 -1.36 14.31
C ALA A 39 10.88 -2.18 14.16
N GLU A 40 9.98 -2.14 15.14
CA GLU A 40 8.68 -2.79 15.10
C GLU A 40 7.79 -2.17 14.01
N ALA A 41 7.77 -0.84 13.89
CA ALA A 41 6.99 -0.17 12.85
C ALA A 41 7.46 -0.56 11.44
N LYS A 42 8.78 -0.66 11.21
CA LYS A 42 9.35 -1.13 9.94
C LYS A 42 8.99 -2.59 9.66
N ALA A 43 9.12 -3.47 10.65
CA ALA A 43 8.79 -4.89 10.49
C ALA A 43 7.32 -5.11 10.14
N ARG A 44 6.41 -4.42 10.84
CA ARG A 44 4.96 -4.42 10.53
C ARG A 44 4.65 -3.81 9.18
N GLY A 45 5.36 -2.76 8.78
CA GLY A 45 5.22 -2.13 7.46
C GLY A 45 5.57 -3.10 6.34
N LEU A 46 6.66 -3.85 6.49
CA LEU A 46 7.03 -4.92 5.56
C LEU A 46 6.00 -6.05 5.55
N GLU A 47 5.56 -6.52 6.72
CA GLU A 47 4.52 -7.55 6.82
C GLU A 47 3.25 -7.13 6.07
N PHE A 48 2.79 -5.89 6.25
CA PHE A 48 1.65 -5.36 5.53
C PHE A 48 1.88 -5.33 4.01
N LEU A 49 3.01 -4.80 3.57
CA LEU A 49 3.33 -4.71 2.14
C LEU A 49 3.51 -6.09 1.48
N GLU A 50 3.96 -7.11 2.21
CA GLU A 50 4.07 -8.48 1.70
C GLU A 50 2.71 -9.12 1.42
N HIS A 51 1.69 -8.79 2.20
CA HIS A 51 0.33 -9.32 2.05
C HIS A 51 -0.61 -8.37 1.30
N LEU A 52 -0.12 -7.23 0.81
CA LEU A 52 -0.92 -6.27 0.05
C LEU A 52 -1.11 -6.77 -1.38
N GLU A 53 -2.36 -7.12 -1.71
CA GLU A 53 -2.79 -7.45 -3.06
C GLU A 53 -3.40 -6.22 -3.73
N LEU A 54 -2.86 -5.82 -4.88
CA LEU A 54 -3.39 -4.74 -5.70
C LEU A 54 -3.45 -5.23 -7.15
N LEU A 55 -4.67 -5.50 -7.60
CA LEU A 55 -4.97 -6.05 -8.92
C LEU A 55 -5.73 -5.02 -9.75
N GLY A 56 -5.48 -5.02 -11.05
CA GLY A 56 -6.15 -4.15 -12.01
C GLY A 56 -5.48 -4.24 -13.36
N GLU A 57 -6.14 -3.72 -14.39
CA GLU A 57 -5.64 -3.69 -15.77
C GLU A 57 -5.98 -2.34 -16.40
N ASN A 58 -5.18 -1.91 -17.38
CA ASN A 58 -5.52 -0.76 -18.22
C ASN A 58 -6.37 -1.19 -19.43
N ALA A 59 -6.79 -0.22 -20.25
CA ALA A 59 -7.59 -0.49 -21.46
C ALA A 59 -6.90 -1.39 -22.51
N ALA A 60 -5.57 -1.55 -22.43
CA ALA A 60 -4.79 -2.44 -23.29
C ALA A 60 -4.62 -3.85 -22.69
N GLY A 61 -5.21 -4.13 -21.52
CA GLY A 61 -5.08 -5.42 -20.81
C GLY A 61 -3.75 -5.59 -20.08
N GLU A 62 -2.95 -4.52 -19.91
CA GLU A 62 -1.72 -4.59 -19.14
C GLU A 62 -2.03 -4.46 -17.65
N SER A 63 -1.39 -5.28 -16.81
CA SER A 63 -1.58 -5.23 -15.37
C SER A 63 -1.20 -3.86 -14.78
N LEU A 64 -1.93 -3.47 -13.73
CA LEU A 64 -1.73 -2.22 -13.01
C LEU A 64 -0.30 -2.11 -12.50
N ARG A 65 0.35 -0.99 -12.82
CA ARG A 65 1.66 -0.64 -12.27
C ARG A 65 1.49 0.06 -10.93
N SER A 66 2.22 -0.40 -9.92
CA SER A 66 2.19 0.18 -8.58
C SER A 66 3.60 0.43 -8.05
N ASN A 67 3.69 1.22 -6.97
CA ASN A 67 4.94 1.50 -6.28
C ASN A 67 5.22 0.54 -5.10
N ILE A 68 4.46 -0.55 -4.95
CA ILE A 68 4.59 -1.46 -3.79
C ILE A 68 6.01 -2.02 -3.68
N ALA A 69 6.61 -2.45 -4.79
CA ALA A 69 7.98 -2.95 -4.79
C ALA A 69 9.02 -1.89 -4.36
N PHE A 70 8.76 -0.62 -4.70
CA PHE A 70 9.58 0.49 -4.22
C PHE A 70 9.41 0.69 -2.72
N LEU A 71 8.17 0.74 -2.21
CA LEU A 71 7.89 0.88 -0.78
C LEU A 71 8.55 -0.25 0.04
N LYS A 72 8.45 -1.51 -0.41
CA LYS A 72 9.11 -2.65 0.25
C LYS A 72 10.61 -2.44 0.44
N ARG A 73 11.31 -2.06 -0.65
CA ARG A 73 12.77 -1.86 -0.61
C ARG A 73 13.20 -0.74 0.32
N HIS A 74 12.43 0.35 0.40
CA HIS A 74 12.81 1.53 1.18
C HIS A 74 12.28 1.52 2.61
N THR A 75 11.36 0.61 2.96
CA THR A 75 10.81 0.53 4.33
C THR A 75 11.87 0.12 5.35
N THR A 76 12.83 -0.74 4.99
CA THR A 76 13.96 -1.11 5.88
C THR A 76 14.87 0.08 6.16
N ASP A 77 15.03 0.95 5.18
CA ASP A 77 16.03 2.03 5.16
C ASP A 77 15.46 3.36 5.66
N LEU A 78 14.18 3.40 6.06
CA LEU A 78 13.53 4.58 6.61
C LEU A 78 14.34 5.17 7.77
N LEU A 79 14.62 6.48 7.68
CA LEU A 79 15.38 7.23 8.70
C LEU A 79 16.81 6.70 8.92
N ALA A 80 17.46 6.17 7.89
CA ALA A 80 18.92 6.02 7.90
C ALA A 80 19.58 7.41 7.83
N PHE A 81 20.49 7.71 8.75
CA PHE A 81 21.25 8.96 8.83
C PHE A 81 22.73 8.71 8.51
#